data_AF-A0A2N0H5U1-F1
#
_entry.id   AF-A0A2N0H5U1-F1
#
_cell.length_a   1.000
_cell.length_b   1.000
_cell.length_c   1.000
_cell.angle_alpha   90.00
_cell.angle_beta   90.00
_cell.angle_gamma   90.00
#
_symmetry.space_group_name_H-M   'P 1'
#
loop_
_entity.id
_entity.type
_entity.pdbx_description
1 polymer ?
#
loop_
_entity_poly.entity_id
_entity_poly.type
_entity_poly.pdbx_seq_one_letter_code
_entity_poly.pdbx_strand_id
1 'polypeptide(L)'
;MWNNDNAIYDDGEWITWTEINSHLAQQELKARYPNADLELIPVFESLLSTAEHYHLLTGRHLQVYGDIGELYGAITYGITLHRNYAQGSDGKLGNDFVEVKTITPFKSNDIVSLNLKRNFSKVLLVKIGRDFEVSGKLIDRKVLPKVKGDRLMLSWGQLQ
;
A
#
# COMPACT_ATOMS: atom_id res chain seq x y z
N MET A 1 -23.92 -2.28 12.34
CA MET A 1 -22.98 -3.26 12.91
C MET A 1 -21.60 -2.83 12.47
N TRP A 2 -20.73 -2.51 13.41
CA TRP A 2 -19.35 -2.10 13.13
C TRP A 2 -18.58 -3.39 12.79
N ASN A 3 -18.07 -3.49 11.56
CA ASN A 3 -17.17 -4.58 11.21
C ASN A 3 -15.76 -4.10 11.56
N ASN A 4 -15.12 -4.76 12.52
CA ASN A 4 -13.87 -4.29 13.12
C ASN A 4 -12.63 -4.81 12.39
N ASP A 5 -12.79 -5.69 11.40
CA ASP A 5 -11.67 -6.52 10.95
C ASP A 5 -11.36 -6.27 9.48
N ASN A 6 -10.75 -5.10 9.20
CA ASN A 6 -9.91 -4.99 8.02
C ASN A 6 -8.67 -5.86 8.28
N ALA A 7 -8.23 -6.65 7.29
CA ALA A 7 -7.12 -7.59 7.44
C ALA A 7 -5.98 -7.32 6.45
N ILE A 8 -4.77 -7.70 6.84
CA ILE A 8 -3.57 -7.80 6.00
C ILE A 8 -3.33 -9.28 5.72
N TYR A 9 -2.98 -9.59 4.47
CA TYR A 9 -2.48 -10.91 4.11
C TYR A 9 -0.94 -10.90 4.08
N ASP A 10 -0.30 -11.64 4.97
CA ASP A 10 1.16 -11.77 5.07
C ASP A 10 1.54 -13.25 5.30
N ASP A 11 2.40 -13.81 4.46
CA ASP A 11 2.93 -15.19 4.55
C ASP A 11 1.93 -16.34 4.80
N GLY A 12 0.69 -16.19 4.32
CA GLY A 12 -0.34 -17.24 4.41
C GLY A 12 -1.28 -17.11 5.61
N GLU A 13 -1.12 -16.08 6.42
CA GLU A 13 -2.01 -15.77 7.54
C GLU A 13 -2.72 -14.43 7.33
N TRP A 14 -3.97 -14.37 7.80
CA TRP A 14 -4.76 -13.15 7.86
C TRP A 14 -4.58 -12.54 9.24
N ILE A 15 -4.05 -11.31 9.31
CA ILE A 15 -3.89 -10.57 10.56
C ILE A 15 -4.83 -9.37 10.50
N THR A 16 -5.71 -9.23 11.49
CA THR A 16 -6.62 -8.07 11.54
C THR A 16 -5.89 -6.83 12.06
N TRP A 17 -6.26 -5.64 11.59
CA TRP A 17 -5.68 -4.39 12.14
C TRP A 17 -6.06 -4.22 13.62
N THR A 18 -7.17 -4.81 14.06
CA THR A 18 -7.61 -4.86 15.45
C THR A 18 -6.64 -5.65 16.36
N GLU A 19 -6.00 -6.71 15.85
CA GLU A 19 -4.98 -7.49 16.58
C GLU A 19 -3.72 -6.65 16.87
N ILE A 20 -3.46 -5.62 16.07
CA ILE A 20 -2.28 -4.73 16.13
C ILE A 20 -2.32 -3.76 17.33
N ASN A 21 -3.45 -3.61 18.01
CA ASN A 21 -3.60 -2.70 19.15
C ASN A 21 -3.20 -3.28 20.53
N SER A 22 -2.67 -4.51 20.58
CA SER A 22 -2.13 -5.07 21.82
C SER A 22 -0.61 -4.81 21.96
N HIS A 23 -0.11 -4.64 23.19
CA HIS A 23 1.32 -4.42 23.44
C HIS A 23 2.21 -5.57 22.92
N LEU A 24 1.67 -6.79 22.83
CA LEU A 24 2.31 -7.96 22.23
C LEU A 24 2.40 -7.85 20.70
N ALA A 25 1.31 -7.44 20.03
CA ALA A 25 1.30 -7.24 18.59
C ALA A 25 2.20 -6.07 18.14
N GLN A 26 2.30 -5.01 18.95
CA GLN A 26 3.28 -3.94 18.71
C GLN A 26 4.74 -4.43 18.80
N GLN A 27 5.02 -5.40 19.68
CA GLN A 27 6.34 -6.03 19.79
C GLN A 27 6.63 -6.97 18.62
N GLU A 28 5.63 -7.72 18.16
CA GLU A 28 5.74 -8.57 16.95
C GLU A 28 5.89 -7.74 15.67
N LEU A 29 5.16 -6.64 15.53
CA LEU A 29 5.34 -5.68 14.44
C LEU A 29 6.69 -4.98 14.50
N LYS A 30 7.18 -4.58 15.68
CA LYS A 30 8.56 -4.06 15.80
C LYS A 30 9.61 -5.11 15.50
N ALA A 31 9.36 -6.38 15.83
CA ALA A 31 10.27 -7.46 15.50
C ALA A 31 10.27 -7.75 13.98
N ARG A 32 9.11 -7.68 13.34
CA ARG A 32 8.93 -7.93 11.89
C ARG A 32 9.34 -6.72 11.04
N TYR A 33 9.05 -5.52 11.51
CA TYR A 33 9.29 -4.24 10.84
C TYR A 33 10.00 -3.25 11.80
N PRO A 34 11.29 -3.50 12.10
CA PRO A 34 12.04 -2.72 13.09
C PRO A 34 12.20 -1.23 12.77
N ASN A 35 11.90 -0.82 11.54
CA ASN A 35 11.98 0.56 11.06
C ASN A 35 10.60 1.17 10.75
N ALA A 36 9.50 0.47 11.04
CA ALA A 36 8.16 1.00 10.82
C ALA A 36 7.85 2.15 11.78
N ASP A 37 7.31 3.23 11.24
CA ASP A 37 6.75 4.29 12.07
C ASP A 37 5.36 3.85 12.58
N LEU A 38 5.34 3.29 13.79
CA LEU A 38 4.11 2.81 14.42
C LEU A 38 3.11 3.94 14.67
N GLU A 39 3.55 5.22 14.70
CA GLU A 39 2.65 6.35 14.88
C GLU A 39 1.73 6.57 13.66
N LEU A 40 2.08 6.00 12.50
CA LEU A 40 1.27 6.08 11.28
C LEU A 40 0.11 5.07 11.26
N ILE A 41 0.14 4.03 12.08
CA ILE A 41 -0.89 2.97 12.09
C ILE A 41 -2.29 3.53 12.37
N PRO A 42 -2.51 4.35 13.41
CA PRO A 42 -3.85 4.90 13.67
C PRO A 42 -4.37 5.80 12.55
N VAL A 43 -3.47 6.51 11.85
CA VAL A 43 -3.82 7.36 10.70
C VAL A 43 -4.26 6.49 9.52
N PHE A 44 -3.50 5.44 9.23
CA PHE A 44 -3.83 4.46 8.20
C PHE A 44 -5.21 3.81 8.46
N GLU A 45 -5.43 3.29 9.67
CA GLU A 45 -6.70 2.66 10.07
C GLU A 45 -7.87 3.63 9.93
N SER A 46 -7.70 4.86 10.41
CA SER A 46 -8.74 5.90 10.34
C SER A 46 -9.10 6.24 8.90
N LEU A 47 -8.11 6.37 8.00
CA LEU A 47 -8.37 6.65 6.59
C LEU A 47 -9.06 5.49 5.89
N LEU A 48 -8.62 4.25 6.14
CA LEU A 48 -9.21 3.06 5.53
C LEU A 48 -10.66 2.88 6.01
N SER A 49 -10.89 2.93 7.32
CA SER A 49 -12.23 2.81 7.92
C SER A 49 -13.16 3.93 7.47
N THR A 50 -12.66 5.17 7.37
CA THR A 50 -13.46 6.30 6.87
C THR A 50 -13.84 6.11 5.39
N ALA A 51 -12.90 5.64 4.57
CA ALA A 51 -13.16 5.36 3.15
C ALA A 51 -14.18 4.23 2.96
N GLU A 52 -14.08 3.17 3.76
CA GLU A 52 -15.03 2.06 3.78
C GLU A 52 -16.41 2.52 4.22
N HIS A 53 -16.49 3.18 5.38
CA HIS A 53 -17.76 3.64 5.93
C HIS A 53 -18.48 4.60 4.99
N TYR A 54 -17.74 5.54 4.38
CA TYR A 54 -18.29 6.45 3.38
C TYR A 54 -18.86 5.69 2.17
N HIS A 55 -18.15 4.65 1.71
CA HIS A 55 -18.61 3.84 0.60
C HIS A 55 -19.88 3.05 0.94
N LEU A 56 -19.89 2.37 2.09
CA LEU A 56 -21.07 1.62 2.54
C LEU A 56 -22.30 2.51 2.71
N LEU A 57 -22.11 3.75 3.18
CA LEU A 57 -23.21 4.70 3.40
C LEU A 57 -23.74 5.33 2.11
N THR A 58 -22.87 5.59 1.12
CA THR A 58 -23.22 6.45 -0.02
C THR A 58 -23.13 5.77 -1.39
N GLY A 59 -22.49 4.59 -1.47
CA GLY A 59 -22.08 3.95 -2.72
C GLY A 59 -20.97 4.69 -3.48
N ARG A 60 -20.41 5.78 -2.93
CA ARG A 60 -19.35 6.59 -3.57
C ARG A 60 -17.98 6.28 -2.93
N HIS A 61 -16.92 6.79 -3.53
CA HIS A 61 -15.55 6.57 -3.04
C HIS A 61 -14.83 7.89 -2.77
N LEU A 62 -14.07 7.94 -1.67
CA LEU A 62 -13.16 9.04 -1.37
C LEU A 62 -11.92 9.00 -2.28
N GLN A 63 -11.15 10.09 -2.32
CA GLN A 63 -9.93 10.21 -3.12
C GLN A 63 -8.65 10.04 -2.28
N VAL A 64 -8.69 9.19 -1.24
CA VAL A 64 -7.61 9.00 -0.25
C VAL A 64 -6.76 7.75 -0.48
N TYR A 65 -7.09 6.93 -1.49
CA TYR A 65 -6.44 5.62 -1.68
C TYR A 65 -4.95 5.70 -2.05
N GLY A 66 -4.51 6.81 -2.65
CA GLY A 66 -3.09 7.07 -2.87
C GLY A 66 -2.35 7.17 -1.54
N ASP A 67 -2.84 8.04 -0.65
CA ASP A 67 -2.30 8.25 0.69
C ASP A 67 -2.32 6.96 1.53
N ILE A 68 -3.40 6.18 1.45
CA ILE A 68 -3.50 4.86 2.11
C ILE A 68 -2.38 3.92 1.61
N GLY A 69 -2.08 3.93 0.31
CA GLY A 69 -1.01 3.10 -0.25
C GLY A 69 0.38 3.54 0.21
N GLU A 70 0.62 4.85 0.32
CA GLU A 70 1.87 5.39 0.84
C GLU A 70 2.07 5.05 2.32
N LEU A 71 1.03 5.22 3.14
CA LEU A 71 1.04 4.83 4.56
C LEU A 71 1.28 3.33 4.73
N TYR A 72 0.62 2.48 3.94
CA TYR A 72 0.88 1.04 3.93
C TYR A 72 2.35 0.76 3.66
N GLY A 73 2.95 1.43 2.68
CA GLY A 73 4.38 1.29 2.36
C GLY A 73 5.31 1.72 3.49
N ALA A 74 4.99 2.82 4.17
CA ALA A 74 5.75 3.29 5.32
C ALA A 74 5.69 2.30 6.49
N ILE A 75 4.50 1.77 6.79
CA ILE A 75 4.25 0.84 7.91
C ILE A 75 4.86 -0.55 7.63
N THR A 76 4.60 -1.12 6.45
CA THR A 76 4.95 -2.53 6.17
C THR A 76 6.36 -2.72 5.60
N TYR A 77 6.92 -1.71 4.95
CA TYR A 77 8.26 -1.83 4.34
C TYR A 77 9.27 -0.84 4.94
N GLY A 78 8.86 0.06 5.84
CA GLY A 78 9.74 1.10 6.38
C GLY A 78 10.13 2.16 5.33
N ILE A 79 9.25 2.40 4.35
CA ILE A 79 9.50 3.43 3.33
C ILE A 79 9.44 4.81 3.98
N THR A 80 10.53 5.57 3.87
CA THR A 80 10.56 6.98 4.24
C THR A 80 9.88 7.79 3.12
N LEU A 81 8.69 8.31 3.39
CA LEU A 81 7.92 9.10 2.44
C LEU A 81 8.62 10.44 2.15
N HIS A 82 8.58 10.86 0.89
CA HIS A 82 9.04 12.20 0.53
C HIS A 82 8.04 13.26 1.00
N ARG A 83 8.49 14.52 1.08
CA ARG A 83 7.58 15.65 1.27
C ARG A 83 6.64 15.76 0.07
N ASN A 84 5.44 16.26 0.33
CA ASN A 84 4.47 16.58 -0.72
C ASN A 84 5.14 17.35 -1.87
N TYR A 85 4.78 16.98 -3.10
CA TYR A 85 5.30 17.56 -4.35
C TYR A 85 6.78 17.31 -4.66
N ALA A 86 7.43 16.35 -3.99
CA ALA A 86 8.74 15.89 -4.42
C ALA A 86 8.69 15.31 -5.85
N GLN A 87 9.69 15.65 -6.67
CA GLN A 87 9.82 15.11 -8.02
C GLN A 87 10.57 13.77 -7.98
N GLY A 88 10.09 12.78 -8.75
CA GLY A 88 10.81 11.52 -8.94
C GLY A 88 10.02 10.31 -8.47
N SER A 89 10.04 10.02 -7.17
CA SER A 89 9.38 8.87 -6.53
C SER A 89 8.61 9.30 -5.28
N ASP A 90 7.83 8.39 -4.71
CA ASP A 90 6.92 8.71 -3.60
C ASP A 90 7.62 8.55 -2.23
N GLY A 91 8.65 7.69 -2.16
CA GLY A 91 9.54 7.61 -1.00
C GLY A 91 10.86 6.90 -1.26
N LYS A 92 11.56 6.53 -0.19
CA LYS A 92 12.80 5.74 -0.21
C LYS A 92 12.79 4.57 0.76
N LEU A 93 13.42 3.48 0.35
CA LEU A 93 13.77 2.34 1.20
C LEU A 93 15.30 2.19 1.18
N GLY A 94 15.96 2.69 2.22
CA GLY A 94 17.42 2.83 2.22
C GLY A 94 17.89 3.74 1.06
N ASN A 95 18.67 3.17 0.13
CA ASN A 95 19.14 3.89 -1.06
C ASN A 95 18.19 3.80 -2.26
N ASP A 96 17.17 2.94 -2.18
CA ASP A 96 16.24 2.72 -3.27
C ASP A 96 15.13 3.75 -3.31
N PHE A 97 14.87 4.31 -4.49
CA PHE A 97 13.72 5.17 -4.74
C PHE A 97 12.49 4.31 -5.03
N VAL A 98 11.43 4.49 -4.25
CA VAL A 98 10.22 3.66 -4.33
C VAL A 98 9.07 4.46 -4.92
N GLU A 99 8.51 3.94 -6.00
CA GLU A 99 7.23 4.38 -6.59
C GLU A 99 6.09 3.57 -5.96
N VAL A 100 5.07 4.23 -5.43
CA VAL A 100 3.86 3.59 -4.90
C VAL A 100 2.73 3.69 -5.93
N LYS A 101 2.01 2.58 -6.13
CA LYS A 101 0.80 2.55 -6.97
C LYS A 101 -0.30 1.77 -6.28
N THR A 102 -1.40 2.45 -6.01
CA THR A 102 -2.58 1.84 -5.42
C THR A 102 -3.57 1.36 -6.50
N ILE A 103 -4.00 0.11 -6.41
CA ILE A 103 -5.18 -0.43 -7.06
C ILE A 103 -6.36 -0.18 -6.11
N THR A 104 -7.32 0.63 -6.56
CA THR A 104 -8.45 1.08 -5.75
C THR A 104 -9.58 0.04 -5.71
N PRO A 105 -10.42 0.05 -4.66
CA PRO A 105 -11.49 -0.95 -4.47
C PRO A 105 -12.53 -0.97 -5.60
N PHE A 106 -12.71 0.17 -6.29
CA PHE A 106 -13.66 0.31 -7.40
C PHE A 106 -13.09 -0.03 -8.77
N LYS A 107 -11.81 -0.39 -8.86
CA LYS A 107 -11.20 -0.71 -10.14
C LYS A 107 -11.72 -2.06 -10.64
N SER A 108 -12.15 -2.11 -11.91
CA SER A 108 -12.69 -3.33 -12.52
C SER A 108 -11.61 -4.34 -12.91
N ASN A 109 -10.34 -3.92 -13.00
CA ASN A 109 -9.20 -4.75 -13.27
C ASN A 109 -8.04 -4.41 -12.32
N ASP A 110 -7.24 -5.41 -12.01
CA ASP A 110 -6.07 -5.24 -11.15
C ASP A 110 -4.83 -4.79 -11.96
N ILE A 111 -5.01 -3.84 -12.88
CA ILE A 111 -3.94 -3.37 -13.76
C ILE A 111 -3.50 -1.97 -13.34
N VAL A 112 -2.21 -1.75 -13.10
CA VAL A 112 -1.64 -0.43 -12.87
C VAL A 112 -0.84 0.04 -14.07
N SER A 113 -0.73 1.36 -14.23
CA SER A 113 0.15 1.97 -15.21
C SER A 113 1.36 2.58 -14.51
N LEU A 114 2.55 2.21 -14.95
CA LEU A 114 3.80 2.79 -14.51
C LEU A 114 4.38 3.69 -15.59
N ASN A 115 4.93 4.83 -15.16
CA ASN A 115 5.74 5.70 -16.01
C ASN A 115 7.22 5.40 -15.77
N LEU A 116 7.85 4.70 -16.70
CA LEU A 116 9.25 4.30 -16.64
C LEU A 116 10.22 5.48 -16.79
N LYS A 117 9.78 6.70 -17.12
CA LYS A 117 10.63 7.90 -17.05
C LYS A 117 10.84 8.40 -15.62
N ARG A 118 9.98 8.02 -14.67
CA ARG A 118 10.17 8.40 -13.26
C ARG A 118 11.45 7.75 -12.71
N ASN A 119 12.12 8.47 -11.82
CA ASN A 119 13.34 8.01 -11.15
C ASN A 119 12.97 7.14 -9.94
N PHE A 120 12.77 5.86 -10.18
CA PHE A 120 12.56 4.85 -9.13
C PHE A 120 13.42 3.61 -9.42
N SER A 121 13.83 2.90 -8.38
CA SER A 121 14.50 1.60 -8.45
C SER A 121 13.63 0.44 -7.98
N LYS A 122 12.56 0.73 -7.22
CA LYS A 122 11.51 -0.24 -6.83
C LYS A 122 10.12 0.32 -7.03
N VAL A 123 9.15 -0.57 -7.18
CA VAL A 123 7.72 -0.25 -7.21
C VAL A 123 7.04 -1.01 -6.10
N LEU A 124 6.30 -0.33 -5.24
CA LEU A 124 5.35 -0.93 -4.34
C LEU A 124 3.96 -0.86 -4.98
N LEU A 125 3.40 -2.01 -5.33
CA LEU A 125 1.98 -2.10 -5.67
C LEU A 125 1.20 -2.39 -4.41
N VAL A 126 0.19 -1.56 -4.12
CA VAL A 126 -0.75 -1.78 -3.03
C VAL A 126 -2.12 -2.04 -3.63
N LYS A 127 -2.78 -3.12 -3.24
CA LYS A 127 -4.14 -3.43 -3.66
C LYS A 127 -5.07 -3.30 -2.46
N ILE A 128 -6.10 -2.48 -2.63
CA ILE A 128 -7.23 -2.37 -1.71
C ILE A 128 -8.40 -3.10 -2.36
N GLY A 129 -8.81 -4.21 -1.76
CA GLY A 129 -9.93 -5.04 -2.22
C GLY A 129 -11.28 -4.37 -2.07
N ARG A 130 -12.33 -4.97 -2.64
CA ARG A 130 -13.71 -4.45 -2.51
C ARG A 130 -14.25 -4.52 -1.08
N ASP A 131 -13.70 -5.44 -0.31
CA ASP A 131 -13.82 -5.66 1.12
C ASP A 131 -12.88 -4.76 1.95
N PHE A 132 -12.14 -3.85 1.30
CA PHE A 132 -11.17 -2.95 1.93
C PHE A 132 -9.97 -3.67 2.59
N GLU A 133 -9.76 -4.95 2.28
CA GLU A 133 -8.52 -5.66 2.61
C GLU A 133 -7.34 -5.08 1.84
N VAL A 134 -6.18 -4.95 2.51
CA VAL A 134 -5.01 -4.30 1.93
C VAL A 134 -3.87 -5.31 1.79
N SER A 135 -3.31 -5.39 0.59
CA SER A 135 -2.17 -6.25 0.27
C SER A 135 -1.12 -5.49 -0.53
N GLY A 136 0.14 -5.90 -0.44
CA GLY A 136 1.24 -5.23 -1.15
C GLY A 136 2.24 -6.16 -1.79
N LYS A 137 2.84 -5.71 -2.90
CA LYS A 137 3.97 -6.38 -3.58
C LYS A 137 5.07 -5.37 -3.85
N LEU A 138 6.23 -5.54 -3.23
CA LEU A 138 7.43 -4.73 -3.49
C LEU A 138 8.29 -5.39 -4.58
N ILE A 139 8.47 -4.70 -5.70
CA ILE A 139 9.07 -5.24 -6.91
C ILE A 139 10.29 -4.43 -7.32
N ASP A 140 11.39 -5.12 -7.59
CA ASP A 140 12.59 -4.54 -8.15
C ASP A 140 12.36 -4.05 -9.60
N ARG A 141 12.73 -2.81 -9.93
CA ARG A 141 12.57 -2.28 -11.30
C ARG A 141 13.28 -3.13 -12.36
N LYS A 142 14.42 -3.74 -12.00
CA LYS A 142 15.21 -4.59 -12.91
C LYS A 142 14.48 -5.86 -13.35
N VAL A 143 13.46 -6.32 -12.61
CA VAL A 143 12.67 -7.51 -12.97
C VAL A 143 11.39 -7.17 -13.74
N LEU A 144 11.08 -5.89 -13.92
CA LEU A 144 9.90 -5.47 -14.66
C LEU A 144 10.01 -5.82 -16.16
N PRO A 145 8.89 -6.20 -16.81
CA PRO A 145 8.88 -6.47 -18.24
C PRO A 145 9.43 -5.30 -19.06
N LYS A 146 10.29 -5.60 -20.03
CA LYS A 146 10.77 -4.62 -20.99
C LYS A 146 9.66 -4.28 -21.98
N VAL A 147 9.36 -3.01 -22.15
CA VAL A 147 8.35 -2.51 -23.10
C VAL A 147 8.98 -1.49 -24.06
N LYS A 148 8.37 -1.34 -25.24
CA LYS A 148 8.68 -0.23 -26.14
C LYS A 148 7.95 1.02 -25.64
N GLY A 149 8.70 2.06 -25.25
CA GLY A 149 8.17 3.31 -24.73
C GLY A 149 8.23 3.44 -23.21
N ASP A 150 7.60 4.48 -22.67
CA ASP A 150 7.76 4.88 -21.27
C ASP A 150 6.64 4.38 -20.35
N ARG A 151 5.65 3.67 -20.89
CA ARG A 151 4.47 3.25 -20.14
C ARG A 151 4.41 1.73 -20.07
N LEU A 152 4.38 1.20 -18.85
CA LEU A 152 4.24 -0.22 -18.58
C LEU A 152 2.90 -0.47 -17.88
N MET A 153 2.13 -1.41 -18.40
CA MET A 153 0.91 -1.91 -17.75
C MET A 153 1.27 -3.18 -16.99
N LEU A 154 1.03 -3.20 -15.68
CA LEU A 154 1.28 -4.37 -14.83
C LEU A 154 -0.04 -4.90 -14.28
N SER A 155 -0.28 -6.20 -14.43
CA SER A 155 -1.37 -6.89 -13.76
C SER A 155 -0.90 -7.44 -12.42
N TRP A 156 -1.68 -7.25 -11.36
CA TRP A 156 -1.42 -7.79 -10.02
C TRP A 156 -1.14 -9.31 -10.01
N GLY A 157 -1.89 -10.07 -10.83
CA GLY A 157 -1.79 -11.52 -10.89
C GLY A 157 -0.57 -12.05 -11.65
N GLN A 158 0.15 -11.20 -12.38
CA GLN A 158 1.37 -11.58 -13.13
C GLN A 158 2.65 -11.43 -12.31
N LEU A 159 2.53 -10.93 -11.08
CA LEU A 159 3.65 -10.64 -10.19
C LEU A 159 3.69 -11.76 -9.15
N GLN A 160 4.75 -12.56 -9.19
CA GLN A 160 5.03 -13.57 -8.16
C GLN A 160 5.53 -12.89 -6.89
#